data_AF-A0A536W5N2-F1
#
_entry.id   AF-A0A536W5N2-F1
#
_cell.length_a   1.000
_cell.length_b   1.000
_cell.length_c   1.000
_cell.angle_alpha   90.00
_cell.angle_beta   90.00
_cell.angle_gamma   90.00
#
_symmetry.space_group_name_H-M   'P 1'
#
loop_
_entity.id
_entity.type
_entity.pdbx_description
1 polymer ?
#
loop_
_entity_poly.entity_id
_entity_poly.type
_entity_poly.pdbx_seq_one_letter_code
_entity_poly.pdbx_strand_id
1 'polypeptide(L)'
;MSGDRHAIAIGRMLHTGTFDLSSNPVVAVLTGPVGTRPTGWPSGIRKIGAQPSLHLQMDEQVKPIELHGFTLADFTPDKVVLRMFKWDVKTQAPEALDTLEPFYTVEVPRPA
;
A
#
# COMPACT_ATOMS: atom_id res chain seq x y z
N MET A 1 1.28 2.92 -8.96
CA MET A 1 1.46 3.32 -7.55
C MET A 1 0.64 4.58 -7.31
N SER A 2 -0.05 4.71 -6.18
CA SER A 2 -0.85 5.90 -5.83
C SER A 2 -0.53 6.38 -4.42
N GLY A 3 -0.29 7.69 -4.27
CA GLY A 3 -0.03 8.34 -2.98
C GLY A 3 -1.16 9.25 -2.49
N ASP A 4 -2.20 9.48 -3.29
CA ASP A 4 -3.33 10.35 -2.93
C ASP A 4 -4.24 9.72 -1.87
N ARG A 5 -4.32 8.38 -1.84
CA ARG A 5 -5.17 7.68 -0.88
C ARG A 5 -4.51 7.68 0.50
N HIS A 6 -5.28 8.04 1.52
CA HIS A 6 -4.88 8.00 2.94
C HIS A 6 -4.74 6.57 3.49
N ALA A 7 -4.01 5.70 2.80
CA ALA A 7 -3.76 4.33 3.23
C ALA A 7 -2.45 3.79 2.65
N ILE A 8 -1.93 2.75 3.32
CA ILE A 8 -0.80 1.94 2.87
C ILE A 8 -1.36 0.57 2.50
N ALA A 9 -1.04 0.06 1.31
CA ALA A 9 -1.54 -1.24 0.85
C ALA A 9 -0.72 -1.75 -0.34
N ILE A 10 -0.73 -3.06 -0.54
CA ILE A 10 -0.25 -3.66 -1.78
C ILE A 10 -1.05 -4.91 -2.12
N GLY A 11 -1.35 -5.06 -3.40
CA GLY A 11 -2.04 -6.24 -3.92
C GLY A 11 -1.85 -6.41 -5.42
N ARG A 12 -2.26 -7.57 -5.91
CA ARG A 12 -2.20 -7.94 -7.32
C ARG A 12 -3.62 -8.02 -7.88
N MET A 13 -3.90 -7.27 -8.94
CA MET A 13 -5.16 -7.36 -9.67
C MET A 13 -5.07 -8.54 -10.64
N LEU A 14 -5.86 -9.58 -10.36
CA LEU A 14 -5.91 -10.81 -11.14
C LEU A 14 -6.98 -10.76 -12.23
N HIS A 15 -8.08 -10.04 -12.01
CA HIS A 15 -9.16 -9.86 -12.98
C HIS A 15 -9.79 -8.46 -12.89
N THR A 16 -10.28 -7.99 -14.03
CA THR A 16 -11.10 -6.77 -14.13
C THR A 16 -12.15 -6.94 -15.23
N GLY A 17 -13.43 -6.89 -14.86
CA GLY A 17 -14.53 -7.16 -15.80
C GLY A 17 -14.38 -8.53 -16.47
N THR A 18 -14.19 -8.55 -17.79
CA THR A 18 -13.99 -9.78 -18.59
C THR A 18 -12.52 -10.11 -18.87
N PHE A 19 -11.57 -9.31 -18.37
CA PHE A 19 -10.14 -9.52 -18.59
C PHE A 19 -9.52 -10.36 -17.47
N ASP A 20 -8.86 -11.45 -17.85
CA ASP A 20 -7.98 -12.25 -17.00
C ASP A 20 -6.55 -11.71 -17.09
N LEU A 21 -6.00 -11.31 -15.95
CA LEU A 21 -4.65 -10.79 -15.78
C LEU A 21 -3.78 -11.75 -14.96
N SER A 22 -4.26 -12.95 -14.61
CA SER A 22 -3.58 -13.88 -13.71
C SER A 22 -2.15 -14.24 -14.15
N SER A 23 -1.90 -14.30 -15.47
CA SER A 23 -0.58 -14.54 -16.05
C SER A 23 0.39 -13.35 -15.94
N ASN A 24 -0.13 -12.12 -15.90
CA ASN A 24 0.67 -10.91 -15.68
C ASN A 24 -0.12 -9.86 -14.87
N PRO A 25 -0.26 -10.08 -13.55
CA PRO A 25 -1.12 -9.26 -12.72
C PRO A 25 -0.64 -7.81 -12.61
N VAL A 26 -1.58 -6.87 -12.56
CA VAL A 26 -1.23 -5.48 -12.26
C VAL A 26 -0.96 -5.35 -10.77
N VAL A 27 0.26 -4.96 -10.41
CA VAL A 27 0.63 -4.68 -9.01
C VAL A 27 0.14 -3.27 -8.64
N ALA A 28 -0.83 -3.21 -7.74
CA ALA A 28 -1.37 -1.98 -7.22
C ALA A 28 -0.78 -1.69 -5.82
N VAL A 29 -0.19 -0.51 -5.67
CA VAL A 29 0.46 -0.07 -4.43
C VAL A 29 -0.15 1.25 -3.99
N LEU A 30 -0.65 1.29 -2.76
CA LEU A 30 -0.93 2.54 -2.04
C LEU A 30 0.30 2.84 -1.19
N THR A 31 1.01 3.91 -1.54
CA THR A 31 2.37 4.17 -1.03
C THR A 31 2.41 4.65 0.41
N GLY A 32 1.25 5.00 0.98
CA GLY A 32 1.14 5.63 2.28
C GLY A 32 1.15 7.15 2.21
N PRO A 33 0.32 7.83 3.04
CA PRO A 33 0.42 9.26 3.23
C PRO A 33 1.52 9.57 4.25
N VAL A 34 2.49 10.42 3.88
CA VAL A 34 3.54 10.87 4.81
C VAL A 34 2.94 11.54 6.05
N GLY A 35 1.81 12.23 5.87
CA GLY A 35 1.09 12.91 6.94
C GLY A 35 -0.40 13.00 6.63
N THR A 36 -1.21 12.98 7.68
CA THR A 36 -2.67 13.15 7.64
C THR A 36 -3.06 13.76 8.98
N ARG A 37 -4.03 14.68 8.99
CA ARG A 37 -4.50 15.21 10.28
C ARG A 37 -5.25 14.11 11.04
N PRO A 38 -5.33 14.13 12.39
CA PRO A 38 -6.03 13.10 13.15
C PRO A 38 -7.49 12.84 12.70
N THR A 39 -8.16 13.86 12.16
CA THR A 39 -9.53 13.79 11.62
C THR A 39 -9.59 13.57 10.11
N GLY A 40 -8.45 13.45 9.44
CA GLY A 40 -8.32 13.25 8.00
C GLY A 40 -8.52 11.80 7.55
N TRP A 41 -8.57 10.85 8.50
CA TRP A 41 -8.79 9.43 8.23
C TRP A 41 -10.25 9.16 7.82
N PRO A 42 -10.52 8.75 6.57
CA PRO A 42 -11.89 8.55 6.10
C PRO A 42 -12.66 7.50 6.93
N SER A 43 -12.01 6.42 7.37
CA SER A 43 -12.67 5.37 8.15
C SER A 43 -13.12 5.85 9.54
N GLY A 44 -12.44 6.84 10.13
CA GLY A 44 -12.81 7.40 11.44
C GLY A 44 -14.22 7.99 11.45
N ILE A 45 -14.62 8.58 10.31
CA ILE A 45 -15.94 9.19 10.08
C ILE A 45 -16.91 8.15 9.49
N ARG A 46 -16.49 7.46 8.41
CA ARG A 46 -17.36 6.56 7.64
C ARG A 46 -17.61 5.21 8.31
N LYS A 47 -16.81 4.86 9.34
CA LYS A 47 -16.79 3.55 10.01
C LYS A 47 -16.52 2.36 9.08
N ILE A 48 -16.07 2.64 7.86
CA ILE A 48 -15.77 1.66 6.82
C ILE A 48 -14.38 1.99 6.27
N GLY A 49 -13.50 0.99 6.29
CA GLY A 49 -12.15 1.10 5.74
C GLY A 49 -12.13 1.05 4.22
N ALA A 50 -10.99 1.43 3.63
CA ALA A 50 -10.76 1.21 2.21
C ALA A 50 -10.78 -0.29 1.87
N GLN A 51 -11.47 -0.65 0.80
CA GLN A 51 -11.51 -2.00 0.25
C GLN A 51 -11.36 -1.96 -1.28
N PRO A 52 -10.89 -3.06 -1.88
CA PRO A 52 -11.00 -3.28 -3.32
C PRO A 52 -12.44 -3.16 -3.84
N SER A 53 -12.58 -2.77 -5.11
CA SER A 53 -13.88 -2.82 -5.80
C SER A 53 -14.32 -4.27 -5.98
N LEU A 54 -15.63 -4.54 -5.85
CA LEU A 54 -16.22 -5.86 -6.11
C LEU A 54 -16.11 -6.31 -7.58
N HIS A 55 -15.81 -5.38 -8.49
CA HIS A 55 -15.58 -5.67 -9.92
C HIS A 55 -14.13 -6.10 -10.21
N LEU A 56 -13.27 -6.11 -9.19
CA LEU A 56 -11.87 -6.52 -9.28
C LEU A 56 -11.68 -7.80 -8.47
N GLN A 57 -10.94 -8.75 -9.02
CA GLN A 57 -10.36 -9.82 -8.20
C GLN A 57 -8.97 -9.35 -7.76
N MET A 58 -8.88 -8.91 -6.50
CA MET A 58 -7.61 -8.50 -5.89
C MET A 58 -7.10 -9.60 -4.96
N ASP A 59 -5.83 -9.96 -5.13
CA ASP A 59 -5.05 -10.67 -4.12
C ASP A 59 -4.33 -9.63 -3.25
N GLU A 60 -4.86 -9.38 -2.06
CA GLU A 60 -4.34 -8.38 -1.11
C GLU A 60 -3.23 -8.98 -0.24
N GLN A 61 -1.98 -8.59 -0.51
CA GLN A 61 -0.83 -8.99 0.31
C GLN A 61 -0.79 -8.15 1.60
N VAL A 62 -1.08 -6.86 1.49
CA VAL A 62 -1.33 -5.96 2.63
C VAL A 62 -2.64 -5.25 2.39
N LYS A 63 -3.64 -5.55 3.22
CA LYS A 63 -4.93 -4.84 3.23
C LYS A 63 -4.73 -3.37 3.56
N PRO A 64 -5.60 -2.45 3.10
CA PRO A 64 -5.46 -1.03 3.39
C PRO A 64 -5.34 -0.69 4.88
N ILE A 65 -4.24 -0.05 5.24
CA ILE A 65 -3.94 0.45 6.59
C ILE A 65 -4.01 1.97 6.57
N GLU A 66 -4.88 2.57 7.39
CA GLU A 66 -4.95 4.01 7.60
C GLU A 66 -3.97 4.43 8.71
N LEU A 67 -2.71 4.60 8.33
CA LEU A 67 -1.64 5.15 9.16
C LEU A 67 -0.73 6.04 8.32
N HIS A 68 0.08 6.87 8.97
CA HIS A 68 1.14 7.55 8.26
C HIS A 68 2.15 6.54 7.77
N GLY A 69 2.75 6.81 6.63
CA GLY A 69 3.73 5.92 6.06
C GLY A 69 4.21 6.39 4.72
N PHE A 70 5.17 5.64 4.20
CA PHE A 70 5.76 5.86 2.91
C PHE A 70 6.25 4.52 2.37
N THR A 71 6.61 4.50 1.09
CA THR A 71 7.19 3.34 0.45
C THR A 71 8.45 3.76 -0.26
N LEU A 72 9.55 3.04 0.01
CA LEU A 72 10.77 3.13 -0.78
C LEU A 72 10.70 2.08 -1.88
N ALA A 73 10.99 2.48 -3.12
CA ALA A 73 10.96 1.61 -4.28
C ALA A 73 12.34 1.64 -4.95
N ASP A 74 13.05 0.53 -4.89
CA ASP A 74 14.34 0.34 -5.54
C ASP A 74 14.13 -0.36 -6.88
N PHE A 75 14.45 0.31 -7.98
CA PHE A 75 14.28 -0.22 -9.33
C PHE A 75 15.61 -0.77 -9.86
N THR A 76 15.62 -2.04 -10.25
CA THR A 76 16.73 -2.70 -10.93
C THR A 76 16.30 -3.16 -12.33
N PRO A 77 17.23 -3.61 -13.19
CA PRO A 77 16.86 -4.14 -14.50
C PRO A 77 15.93 -5.36 -14.44
N ASP A 78 15.99 -6.16 -13.37
CA ASP A 78 15.29 -7.43 -13.24
C ASP A 78 14.08 -7.37 -12.30
N LYS A 79 13.98 -6.37 -11.40
CA LYS A 79 12.91 -6.27 -10.42
C LYS A 79 12.71 -4.87 -9.85
N VAL A 80 11.66 -4.74 -9.06
CA VAL A 80 11.44 -3.61 -8.16
C VAL A 80 11.32 -4.14 -6.74
N VAL A 81 12.12 -3.62 -5.81
CA VAL A 81 12.00 -3.94 -4.38
C VAL A 81 11.20 -2.84 -3.71
N LEU A 82 10.05 -3.19 -3.14
CA LEU A 82 9.18 -2.27 -2.42
C LEU A 82 9.34 -2.51 -0.92
N ARG A 83 9.74 -1.48 -0.19
CA ARG A 83 9.85 -1.47 1.28
C ARG A 83 8.83 -0.48 1.82
N MET A 84 7.85 -0.97 2.56
CA MET A 84 6.73 -0.20 3.08
C MET A 84 6.92 0.10 4.56
N PHE A 85 6.74 1.36 4.92
CA PHE A 85 6.93 1.88 6.27
C PHE A 85 5.62 2.43 6.79
N LYS A 86 5.39 2.29 8.10
CA LYS A 86 4.23 2.86 8.78
C LYS A 86 4.64 3.45 10.11
N TRP A 87 3.99 4.55 10.49
CA TRP A 87 4.18 5.23 11.76
C TRP A 87 2.82 5.68 12.28
N ASP A 88 2.56 5.43 13.56
CA ASP A 88 1.32 5.82 14.23
C ASP A 88 1.59 6.90 15.28
N VAL A 89 1.10 8.11 14.99
CA VAL A 89 1.18 9.28 15.89
C VAL A 89 0.57 9.03 17.27
N LYS A 90 -0.33 8.05 17.40
CA LYS A 90 -0.99 7.73 18.67
C LYS A 90 -0.13 6.86 19.57
N THR A 91 0.77 6.05 19.01
CA THR A 91 1.53 5.04 19.75
C THR A 91 3.04 5.20 19.64
N GLN A 92 3.53 6.02 18.72
CA GLN A 92 4.94 6.21 18.46
C GLN A 92 5.31 7.69 18.58
N ALA A 93 6.42 7.98 19.23
CA ALA A 93 6.99 9.30 19.26
C ALA A 93 7.65 9.65 17.90
N PRO A 94 7.83 10.93 17.55
CA PRO A 94 8.48 11.35 16.31
C PRO A 94 9.89 10.77 16.13
N GLU A 95 10.64 10.58 17.21
CA GLU A 95 12.01 10.04 17.22
C GLU A 95 12.05 8.58 16.72
N ALA A 96 10.92 7.86 16.75
CA ALA A 96 10.83 6.52 16.18
C ALA A 96 10.96 6.52 14.64
N LEU A 97 10.81 7.67 13.98
CA LEU A 97 11.01 7.80 12.53
C LEU A 97 12.47 7.61 12.12
N ASP A 98 13.42 7.98 12.99
CA ASP A 98 14.87 7.94 12.70
C ASP A 98 15.41 6.51 12.54
N THR A 99 14.70 5.54 13.13
CA THR A 99 15.07 4.12 13.15
C THR A 99 13.95 3.23 12.65
N LEU A 100 13.05 3.79 11.83
CA LEU A 100 11.88 3.09 11.35
C LEU A 100 12.27 1.97 10.39
N GLU A 101 11.89 0.74 10.71
CA GLU A 101 12.09 -0.42 9.86
C GLU A 101 10.85 -0.67 8.97
N PRO A 102 11.02 -1.26 7.78
CA PRO A 102 9.89 -1.59 6.93
C PRO A 102 9.05 -2.68 7.59
N PHE A 103 7.73 -2.48 7.63
CA PHE A 103 6.82 -3.51 8.15
C PHE A 103 6.49 -4.57 7.09
N TYR A 104 6.72 -4.25 5.81
CA TYR A 104 6.50 -5.15 4.69
C TYR A 104 7.51 -4.86 3.58
N THR A 105 8.10 -5.93 3.03
CA THR A 105 9.00 -5.86 1.89
C THR A 105 8.58 -6.89 0.85
N VAL A 106 8.52 -6.50 -0.41
CA VAL A 106 8.23 -7.41 -1.52
C VAL A 106 9.09 -7.12 -2.73
N GLU A 107 9.48 -8.18 -3.43
CA GLU A 107 10.11 -8.08 -4.75
C GLU A 107 9.05 -8.29 -5.84
N VAL A 108 9.00 -7.34 -6.78
CA VAL A 108 8.17 -7.41 -7.98
C VAL A 108 9.10 -7.71 -9.15
N PRO A 109 9.13 -8.95 -9.66
CA PRO A 109 10.00 -9.29 -10.79
C PRO A 109 9.54 -8.59 -12.06
N ARG A 110 10.48 -8.32 -12.97
CA ARG A 110 10.15 -7.90 -14.34
C ARG A 110 9.35 -9.03 -15.00
N PRO A 111 8.20 -8.73 -15.64
CA PRO A 111 7.46 -9.70 -16.44
C PRO A 111 8.35 -10.27 -17.56
N ALA A 112 8.22 -11.57 -17.83
CA ALA A 112 8.93 -12.25 -18.91
C ALA A 112 8.45 -11.80 -20.30
#